data_AF-A0A960RRI5-F1
#
_entry.id   AF-A0A960RRI5-F1
#
_cell.length_a   1.000
_cell.length_b   1.000
_cell.length_c   1.000
_cell.angle_alpha   90.00
_cell.angle_beta   90.00
_cell.angle_gamma   90.00
#
_symmetry.space_group_name_H-M   'P 1'
#
loop_
_entity.id
_entity.type
_entity.pdbx_description
1 polymer ?
#
loop_
_entity_poly.entity_id
_entity_poly.type
_entity_poly.pdbx_seq_one_letter_code
_entity_poly.pdbx_strand_id
1 'polypeptide(L)'
;MKDYLFRNNLSVKQLASDLEISPSYLYQLIRGERKPSLELAQKIESITDGEVTVGRLLGFEEVEVDEFTLHDQYHQKLTDVQKSLEMIQEKIQQIESRVSKLEGD
;
A
#
# COMPACT_ATOMS: atom_id res chain seq x y z
N MET A 1 -15.83 10.22 0.86
CA MET A 1 -16.75 10.86 1.83
C MET A 1 -18.11 11.24 1.22
N LYS A 2 -18.17 11.94 0.07
CA LYS A 2 -19.45 12.23 -0.61
C LYS A 2 -20.27 10.98 -0.88
N ASP A 3 -19.63 9.92 -1.38
CA ASP A 3 -20.30 8.65 -1.70
C ASP A 3 -20.82 7.95 -0.44
N TYR A 4 -20.06 7.98 0.65
CA TYR A 4 -20.47 7.46 1.95
C TYR A 4 -21.76 8.13 2.44
N LEU A 5 -21.83 9.47 2.39
CA LEU A 5 -23.03 10.22 2.77
C LEU A 5 -24.24 9.84 1.91
N PHE A 6 -24.03 9.68 0.60
CA PHE A 6 -25.10 9.28 -0.33
C PHE A 6 -25.60 7.86 -0.06
N ARG A 7 -24.69 6.88 0.09
CA ARG A 7 -25.05 5.47 0.35
C ARG A 7 -25.79 5.28 1.67
N ASN A 8 -25.39 6.03 2.70
CA ASN A 8 -25.97 5.95 4.03
C ASN A 8 -27.16 6.91 4.25
N ASN A 9 -27.60 7.63 3.20
CA ASN A 9 -28.66 8.63 3.28
C ASN A 9 -28.46 9.66 4.41
N LEU A 10 -27.21 10.06 4.64
CA LEU A 10 -26.81 11.01 5.67
C LEU A 10 -26.68 12.40 5.09
N SER A 11 -27.21 13.39 5.80
CA SER A 11 -26.92 14.79 5.50
C SER A 11 -25.54 15.19 6.02
N VAL A 12 -24.90 16.16 5.35
CA VAL A 12 -23.64 16.76 5.81
C VAL A 12 -23.77 17.31 7.22
N LYS A 13 -24.94 17.85 7.58
CA LYS A 13 -25.18 18.39 8.94
C LYS A 13 -25.16 17.31 10.01
N GLN A 14 -25.70 16.13 9.74
CA GLN A 14 -25.69 15.01 10.69
C GLN A 14 -24.24 14.57 10.93
N LEU A 15 -23.49 14.25 9.86
CA LEU A 15 -22.11 13.82 10.02
C LEU A 15 -21.22 14.89 10.66
N ALA A 16 -21.43 16.17 10.35
CA ALA A 16 -20.71 17.27 11.00
C ALA A 16 -20.99 17.34 12.51
N SER A 17 -22.25 17.08 12.91
CA SER A 17 -22.63 17.00 14.31
C SER A 17 -21.93 15.82 15.02
N ASP A 18 -21.92 14.64 14.41
CA ASP A 18 -21.27 13.44 14.97
C ASP A 18 -19.74 13.64 15.11
N LEU A 19 -19.16 14.39 14.19
CA LEU A 19 -17.74 14.77 14.20
C LEU A 19 -17.43 15.94 15.12
N GLU A 20 -18.44 16.65 15.63
CA GLU A 20 -18.33 17.88 16.43
C GLU A 20 -17.58 19.01 15.70
N ILE A 21 -17.83 19.15 14.39
CA ILE A 21 -17.26 20.20 13.55
C ILE A 21 -18.35 21.02 12.85
N SER A 22 -17.98 22.19 12.31
CA SER A 22 -18.93 22.98 11.53
C SER A 22 -19.29 22.29 10.20
N PRO A 23 -20.55 22.36 9.73
CA PRO A 23 -20.93 21.85 8.42
C PRO A 23 -20.12 22.48 7.28
N SER A 24 -19.76 23.76 7.40
CA SER A 24 -18.92 24.46 6.42
C SER A 24 -17.53 23.82 6.30
N TYR A 25 -16.92 23.50 7.45
CA TYR A 25 -15.62 22.81 7.46
C TYR A 25 -15.73 21.42 6.83
N LEU A 26 -16.77 20.65 7.17
CA LEU A 26 -17.01 19.35 6.55
C LEU A 26 -17.21 19.46 5.02
N TYR A 27 -17.89 20.50 4.52
CA TYR A 27 -17.98 20.76 3.08
C TYR A 27 -16.61 21.00 2.43
N GLN A 28 -15.72 21.75 3.09
CA GLN A 28 -14.36 21.98 2.59
C GLN A 28 -13.56 20.67 2.54
N LEU A 29 -13.73 19.79 3.54
CA LEU A 29 -13.11 18.45 3.55
C LEU A 29 -13.65 17.58 2.40
N ILE A 30 -14.97 17.55 2.20
CA ILE A 30 -15.61 16.76 1.13
C ILE A 30 -15.13 17.20 -0.27
N ARG A 31 -14.91 18.50 -0.46
CA ARG A 31 -14.42 19.07 -1.73
C ARG A 31 -12.91 18.97 -1.91
N GLY A 32 -12.17 18.54 -0.89
CA GLY A 32 -10.70 18.51 -0.91
C GLY A 32 -10.05 19.89 -0.81
N GLU A 33 -10.80 20.94 -0.46
CA GLU A 33 -10.28 22.31 -0.28
C GLU A 33 -9.41 22.42 0.99
N ARG A 34 -9.65 21.53 1.97
CA ARG A 34 -8.90 21.42 3.22
C ARG A 34 -8.62 19.96 3.53
N LYS A 35 -7.47 19.71 4.17
CA LYS A 35 -7.16 18.43 4.81
C LYS A 35 -7.51 18.49 6.30
N PRO A 36 -8.07 17.42 6.87
CA PRO A 36 -8.30 17.34 8.31
C PRO A 36 -6.98 17.16 9.07
N SER A 37 -7.00 17.33 10.40
CA SER A 37 -5.92 16.81 11.26
C SER A 37 -5.91 15.28 11.23
N LEU A 38 -4.80 14.67 11.66
CA LEU A 38 -4.71 13.22 11.79
C LEU A 38 -5.79 12.66 12.74
N GLU A 39 -5.99 13.30 13.88
CA GLU A 39 -6.99 12.92 14.87
C GLU A 39 -8.42 12.96 14.28
N LEU A 40 -8.75 14.03 13.55
CA LEU A 40 -10.07 14.13 12.90
C LEU A 40 -10.21 13.10 11.78
N ALA A 41 -9.14 12.81 11.03
CA ALA A 41 -9.16 11.76 10.02
C ALA A 41 -9.43 10.37 10.64
N GLN A 42 -8.80 10.06 11.78
CA GLN A 42 -9.03 8.82 12.52
C GLN A 42 -10.45 8.74 13.07
N LYS A 43 -10.99 9.85 13.60
CA LYS A 43 -12.39 9.93 14.03
C LYS A 43 -13.36 9.66 12.88
N ILE A 44 -13.11 10.25 11.70
CA ILE A 44 -13.91 10.01 10.50
C ILE A 44 -13.84 8.54 10.08
N GLU A 45 -12.65 7.96 10.02
CA GLU A 45 -12.48 6.55 9.66
C GLU A 45 -13.24 5.62 10.62
N SER A 46 -13.15 5.87 11.93
CA SER A 46 -13.88 5.10 12.94
C SER A 46 -15.40 5.22 12.83
N ILE A 47 -15.95 6.43 12.58
CA ILE A 47 -17.40 6.63 12.44
C ILE A 47 -17.93 6.02 11.15
N THR A 48 -17.10 5.97 10.11
CA THR A 48 -17.46 5.42 8.79
C THR A 48 -17.11 3.94 8.64
N ASP A 49 -16.73 3.27 9.72
CA ASP A 49 -16.30 1.86 9.74
C ASP A 49 -15.29 1.52 8.63
N GLY A 50 -14.32 2.42 8.41
CA GLY A 50 -13.28 2.27 7.40
C GLY A 50 -13.68 2.63 5.96
N GLU A 51 -14.94 2.96 5.66
CA GLU A 51 -15.35 3.37 4.31
C GLU A 51 -14.69 4.68 3.84
N VAL A 52 -14.34 5.56 4.79
CA VAL A 52 -13.58 6.79 4.54
C VAL A 52 -12.27 6.73 5.31
N THR A 53 -11.23 6.21 4.67
CA THR A 53 -9.93 5.96 5.31
C THR A 53 -9.15 7.23 5.61
N VAL A 54 -8.30 7.17 6.65
CA VAL A 54 -7.31 8.22 6.97
C VAL A 54 -6.41 8.50 5.78
N GLY A 55 -6.01 7.44 5.07
CA GLY A 55 -5.21 7.50 3.85
C GLY A 55 -5.80 8.46 2.82
N ARG A 56 -7.06 8.18 2.44
CA ARG A 56 -7.82 8.97 1.47
C ARG A 56 -8.02 10.42 1.90
N LEU A 57 -8.23 10.68 3.20
CA LEU A 57 -8.47 12.03 3.73
C LEU A 57 -7.21 12.90 3.77
N LEU A 58 -6.07 12.29 4.07
CA LEU A 58 -4.79 13.00 4.15
C LEU A 58 -4.07 13.07 2.79
N GLY A 59 -4.62 12.40 1.77
CA GLY A 59 -4.07 12.35 0.42
C GLY A 59 -2.89 11.39 0.30
N PHE A 60 -2.87 10.35 1.12
CA PHE A 60 -2.11 9.15 0.80
C PHE A 60 -2.94 8.43 -0.26
N GLU A 61 -2.55 8.60 -1.52
CA GLU A 61 -3.13 7.83 -2.61
C GLU A 61 -2.94 6.34 -2.27
N GLU A 62 -4.01 5.55 -2.46
CA GLU A 62 -3.79 4.16 -2.80
C GLU A 62 -2.94 4.19 -4.05
N VAL A 63 -1.64 3.92 -3.90
CA VAL A 63 -0.87 3.47 -5.04
C VAL A 63 -1.62 2.23 -5.47
N GLU A 64 -2.38 2.30 -6.56
CA GLU A 64 -2.67 1.13 -7.36
C GLU A 64 -1.29 0.61 -7.73
N VAL A 65 -0.73 -0.23 -6.86
CA VAL A 65 0.39 -1.05 -7.22
C VAL A 65 -0.25 -2.02 -8.18
N ASP A 66 -0.24 -1.65 -9.45
CA ASP A 66 -0.63 -2.53 -10.53
C ASP A 66 0.05 -3.86 -10.26
N GLU A 67 -0.77 -4.87 -9.93
CA GLU A 67 -0.31 -6.20 -9.54
C GLU A 67 0.67 -6.74 -10.57
N PHE A 68 0.48 -6.35 -11.84
CA PHE A 68 1.34 -6.67 -12.96
C PHE A 68 2.74 -6.05 -12.82
N THR A 69 2.84 -4.75 -12.54
CA THR A 69 4.13 -4.07 -12.33
C THR A 69 4.90 -4.61 -11.12
N LEU A 70 4.20 -4.97 -10.03
CA LEU A 70 4.84 -5.60 -8.87
C LEU A 70 5.30 -7.03 -9.21
N HIS A 71 4.47 -7.80 -9.91
CA HIS A 71 4.78 -9.16 -10.34
C HIS A 71 6.01 -9.21 -11.24
N ASP A 72 6.11 -8.31 -12.23
CA ASP A 72 7.26 -8.22 -13.14
C ASP A 72 8.56 -7.92 -12.40
N GLN A 73 8.54 -7.00 -11.43
CA GLN A 73 9.72 -6.69 -10.63
C GLN A 73 10.18 -7.87 -9.76
N TYR A 74 9.25 -8.59 -9.13
CA TYR A 74 9.58 -9.80 -8.38
C TYR A 74 10.04 -10.94 -9.29
N HIS A 75 9.45 -11.09 -10.47
CA HIS A 75 9.83 -12.11 -11.44
C HIS A 75 11.24 -11.88 -11.97
N GLN A 76 11.60 -10.62 -12.27
CA GLN A 76 12.96 -10.27 -12.69
C GLN A 76 13.99 -10.57 -11.58
N LYS A 77 13.71 -10.15 -10.34
CA LYS A 77 14.59 -10.44 -9.20
C LYS A 77 14.76 -11.94 -8.97
N LEU A 78 13.67 -12.72 -9.06
CA LEU A 78 13.72 -14.18 -8.93
C LEU A 78 14.57 -14.81 -10.04
N THR A 79 14.43 -14.33 -11.28
CA THR A 79 15.22 -14.79 -12.43
C THR A 79 16.71 -14.51 -12.23
N ASP A 80 17.06 -13.31 -11.75
CA ASP A 80 18.45 -12.94 -11.49
C ASP A 80 19.07 -13.78 -10.37
N VAL A 81 18.29 -14.08 -9.32
CA VAL A 81 18.69 -14.98 -8.23
C VAL A 81 18.89 -16.40 -8.74
N GLN A 82 17.97 -16.93 -9.55
CA GLN A 82 18.08 -18.26 -10.15
C GLN A 82 19.34 -18.39 -11.01
N LYS A 83 19.61 -17.41 -11.87
CA LYS A 83 20.83 -17.36 -12.68
C LYS A 83 22.10 -17.34 -11.83
N SER A 84 22.07 -16.57 -10.74
CA SER A 84 23.20 -16.52 -9.80
C SER A 84 23.43 -17.87 -9.11
N LEU A 85 22.36 -18.59 -8.75
CA LEU A 85 22.44 -19.94 -8.18
C LEU A 85 23.04 -20.94 -9.15
N GLU A 86 22.62 -20.93 -10.42
CA GLU A 86 23.20 -21.79 -11.47
C GLU A 86 24.71 -21.56 -11.61
N MET A 87 25.15 -20.29 -11.68
CA MET A 87 26.57 -19.95 -11.75
C MET A 87 27.37 -20.43 -10.53
N ILE A 88 26.77 -20.38 -9.34
CA ILE A 88 27.41 -20.87 -8.11
C ILE A 88 27.51 -22.40 -8.16
N GLN A 89 26.47 -23.09 -8.60
CA GLN A 89 26.46 -24.55 -8.72
C GLN A 89 27.53 -25.05 -9.71
N GLU A 90 27.67 -24.41 -10.87
CA GLU A 90 28.72 -24.72 -11.83
C GLU A 90 30.12 -24.53 -11.24
N LYS A 91 30.33 -23.44 -10.49
CA LYS A 91 31.60 -23.18 -9.81
C LYS A 91 31.91 -24.23 -8.75
N ILE A 92 30.91 -24.65 -7.97
CA ILE A 92 31.06 -25.71 -6.98
C ILE A 92 31.49 -27.01 -7.65
N GLN A 93 30.81 -27.43 -8.73
CA GLN A 93 31.19 -28.64 -9.49
C GLN A 93 32.62 -28.56 -10.04
N GLN A 94 33.02 -27.40 -10.56
CA GLN A 94 34.39 -27.20 -11.03
C GLN A 94 35.41 -27.34 -9.88
N ILE A 95 35.11 -26.77 -8.71
CA ILE A 95 35.97 -26.88 -7.52
C ILE A 95 36.05 -28.33 -7.06
N GLU A 96 34.91 -29.02 -6.92
CA GLU A 96 34.86 -30.43 -6.54
C GLU A 96 35.70 -31.31 -7.48
N SER A 97 35.57 -31.10 -8.80
CA SER A 97 36.38 -31.83 -9.79
C SER A 97 37.88 -31.57 -9.66
N ARG A 98 38.27 -30.37 -9.22
CA ARG A 98 39.68 -30.00 -9.01
C ARG A 98 40.21 -30.60 -7.71
N VAL A 99 39.42 -30.60 -6.65
CA VAL A 99 39.78 -31.21 -5.36
C VAL A 99 39.96 -32.72 -5.52
N SER A 100 39.03 -33.42 -6.19
CA SER A 100 39.15 -34.87 -6.42
C SER A 100 40.41 -35.25 -7.23
N LYS A 101 40.91 -34.36 -8.09
CA LYS A 101 42.17 -34.58 -8.83
C LYS A 101 43.41 -34.36 -7.96
N LEU A 102 43.33 -33.55 -6.92
CA LEU A 102 44.43 -33.26 -6.01
C LEU A 102 44.53 -34.28 -4.86
N GLU A 103 43.42 -34.94 -4.51
CA GLU A 103 43.37 -35.99 -3.47
C GLU A 103 43.64 -37.40 -4.03
N GLY A 104 43.81 -37.53 -5.35
CA GLY A 104 44.00 -38.81 -6.08
C GLY A 104 45.46 -39.18 -6.41
N ASP A 105 46.45 -38.41 -5.95
CA ASP A 105 47.90 -38.68 -5.99
C ASP A 105 48.46 -38.86 -4.57
#